data_AF-A0A6G1JX35-F1
#
_entry.id   AF-A0A6G1JX35-F1
#
_cell.length_a   1.000
_cell.length_b   1.000
_cell.length_c   1.000
_cell.angle_alpha   90.00
_cell.angle_beta   90.00
_cell.angle_gamma   90.00
#
_symmetry.space_group_name_H-M   'P 1'
#
loop_
_entity.id
_entity.type
_entity.pdbx_description
1 polymer ?
#
loop_
_entity_poly.entity_id
_entity_poly.type
_entity_poly.pdbx_seq_one_letter_code
_entity_poly.pdbx_strand_id
1 'polypeptide(L)'
;MTMGAAEWHKLPISLTELCINTTLRCGQSFRWRKSTQDEWSCALHGRILSFRQDAKHLHYRAIFPSQGILPTPPPSVAPSPAHASNRDSDDTLALIHHYFNLTPNLSALYAQWSASDPNFQKLAPKFTGVRILRQDAWEALIGFICSSNNHISRISGMVQNICIHYGPFIANLDSVPYHDFPTPQALAQDGVEANLVKLGFGYRAKYISKTARMVEQRGMTWLEGLCNPETPGFGVEEMKGAAGDMAPEGREGYRRAHGELLALHGVGPKVADCVCLFGLGWGESVPVDTHVHQIAQRAYHFTKSKHKSLTTTTYNAVANHFRLLWGVDAGWAHSVLFTADLKSFAGQLAAEVEVVREDVAVKLEDGVLEEKEIATKTKKVTKKNTKRAADGTPVVAVKKEAMVTRRSKRRRT
;
A
#
# COMPACT_ATOMS: atom_id res chain seq x y z
N MET A 1 -1.84 34.53 2.13
CA MET A 1 -1.10 34.54 0.85
C MET A 1 -1.31 33.19 0.19
N THR A 2 -1.99 33.17 -0.95
CA THR A 2 -2.19 31.97 -1.78
C THR A 2 -0.83 31.52 -2.30
N MET A 3 -0.36 30.35 -1.85
CA MET A 3 0.79 29.68 -2.43
C MET A 3 0.53 29.51 -3.93
N GLY A 4 1.51 29.86 -4.78
CA GLY A 4 1.42 29.61 -6.22
C GLY A 4 1.06 28.14 -6.43
N ALA A 5 -0.04 27.87 -7.12
CA ALA A 5 -0.53 26.51 -7.30
C ALA A 5 0.55 25.70 -8.03
N ALA A 6 1.21 24.78 -7.32
CA ALA A 6 2.17 23.87 -7.93
C ALA A 6 1.52 23.16 -9.12
N GLU A 7 2.25 23.11 -10.24
CA GLU A 7 1.74 22.57 -11.49
C GLU A 7 1.46 21.07 -11.38
N TRP A 8 0.41 20.61 -12.06
CA TRP A 8 0.08 19.19 -12.17
C TRP A 8 0.80 18.58 -13.35
N HIS A 9 1.63 17.58 -13.09
CA HIS A 9 2.29 16.75 -14.09
C HIS A 9 1.51 15.45 -14.31
N LYS A 10 1.83 14.73 -15.40
CA LYS A 10 1.19 13.47 -15.77
C LYS A 10 2.24 12.39 -16.01
N LEU A 11 2.02 11.23 -15.42
CA LEU A 11 2.78 10.01 -15.63
C LEU A 11 1.86 8.96 -16.30
N PRO A 12 2.15 8.50 -17.53
CA PRO A 12 1.38 7.44 -18.18
C PRO A 12 1.47 6.13 -17.40
N ILE A 13 0.36 5.69 -16.84
CA ILE A 13 0.24 4.41 -16.12
C ILE A 13 -1.22 3.98 -16.04
N SER A 14 -1.52 2.74 -16.42
CA SER A 14 -2.88 2.20 -16.40
C SER A 14 -3.29 1.77 -14.98
N LEU A 15 -4.61 1.62 -14.78
CA LEU A 15 -5.17 1.07 -13.54
C LEU A 15 -4.82 -0.41 -13.28
N THR A 16 -4.32 -1.13 -14.30
CA THR A 16 -3.83 -2.50 -14.13
C THR A 16 -2.42 -2.52 -13.56
N GLU A 17 -1.62 -1.48 -13.84
CA GLU A 17 -0.26 -1.33 -13.33
C GLU A 17 -0.21 -0.61 -11.99
N LEU A 18 -1.09 0.38 -11.75
CA LEU A 18 -1.20 1.05 -10.44
C LEU A 18 -2.63 1.52 -10.23
N CYS A 19 -3.22 1.20 -9.09
CA CYS A 19 -4.47 1.78 -8.63
C CYS A 19 -4.25 2.47 -7.27
N ILE A 20 -4.03 3.79 -7.27
CA ILE A 20 -3.69 4.52 -6.03
C ILE A 20 -4.81 4.43 -4.98
N ASN A 21 -6.06 4.33 -5.41
CA ASN A 21 -7.21 4.21 -4.51
C ASN A 21 -7.23 2.89 -3.72
N THR A 22 -6.63 1.83 -4.26
CA THR A 22 -6.46 0.56 -3.58
C THR A 22 -5.13 0.53 -2.84
N THR A 23 -4.02 0.82 -3.52
CA THR A 23 -2.65 0.74 -2.98
C THR A 23 -2.46 1.63 -1.75
N LEU A 24 -2.90 2.89 -1.78
CA LEU A 24 -2.68 3.83 -0.68
C LEU A 24 -3.59 3.59 0.53
N ARG A 25 -4.54 2.65 0.44
CA ARG A 25 -5.57 2.43 1.47
C ARG A 25 -5.66 0.98 1.96
N CYS A 26 -4.81 0.10 1.45
CA CYS A 26 -4.77 -1.32 1.81
C CYS A 26 -3.88 -1.64 3.03
N GLY A 27 -3.47 -0.63 3.79
CA GLY A 27 -2.78 -0.82 5.08
C GLY A 27 -1.27 -1.03 4.98
N GLN A 28 -0.65 -0.68 3.84
CA GLN A 28 0.80 -0.68 3.66
C GLN A 28 1.44 0.61 4.20
N SER A 29 0.86 1.76 3.87
CA SER A 29 1.24 3.08 4.39
C SER A 29 0.07 3.71 5.14
N PHE A 30 0.38 4.58 6.09
CA PHE A 30 -0.60 5.20 7.00
C PHE A 30 -0.60 6.73 6.94
N ARG A 31 0.16 7.34 6.03
CA ARG A 31 0.35 8.80 5.94
C ARG A 31 -0.49 9.49 4.86
N TRP A 32 -0.98 8.71 3.90
CA TRP A 32 -1.78 9.22 2.79
C TRP A 32 -3.17 9.65 3.24
N ARG A 33 -3.50 10.92 2.98
CA ARG A 33 -4.82 11.49 3.26
C ARG A 33 -5.57 11.71 1.96
N LYS A 34 -6.85 11.35 1.95
CA LYS A 34 -7.73 11.61 0.81
C LYS A 34 -8.61 12.82 1.08
N SER A 35 -8.53 13.84 0.23
CA SER A 35 -9.37 15.04 0.29
C SER A 35 -10.77 14.76 -0.24
N THR A 36 -11.68 15.72 -0.02
CA THR A 36 -13.04 15.70 -0.59
C THR A 36 -13.06 15.85 -2.11
N GLN A 37 -11.96 16.32 -2.71
CA GLN A 37 -11.78 16.49 -4.16
C GLN A 37 -11.15 15.26 -4.82
N ASP A 38 -11.13 14.11 -4.13
CA ASP A 38 -10.55 12.85 -4.62
C ASP A 38 -9.01 12.88 -4.80
N GLU A 39 -8.34 13.80 -4.11
CA GLU A 39 -6.88 13.95 -4.15
C GLU A 39 -6.23 13.27 -2.95
N TRP A 40 -5.15 12.54 -3.19
CA TRP A 40 -4.32 11.91 -2.18
C TRP A 40 -3.09 12.78 -1.89
N SER A 41 -2.80 13.09 -0.63
CA SER A 41 -1.64 13.90 -0.27
C SER A 41 -0.85 13.33 0.91
N CYS A 42 0.46 13.50 0.89
CA CYS A 42 1.41 13.10 1.94
C CYS A 42 2.65 14.00 1.90
N ALA A 43 3.25 14.28 3.06
CA ALA A 43 4.61 14.83 3.10
C ALA A 43 5.62 13.69 3.03
N LEU A 44 6.58 13.77 2.13
CA LEU A 44 7.58 12.73 1.91
C LEU A 44 8.85 13.36 1.31
N HIS A 45 10.02 13.04 1.86
CA HIS A 45 11.31 13.58 1.39
C HIS A 45 11.30 15.11 1.22
N GLY A 46 10.86 15.82 2.26
CA GLY A 46 10.95 17.29 2.33
C GLY A 46 9.94 18.04 1.47
N ARG A 47 8.92 17.37 0.91
CA ARG A 47 7.88 18.01 0.07
C ARG A 47 6.50 17.39 0.31
N ILE A 48 5.44 18.12 0.00
CA ILE A 48 4.09 17.56 -0.05
C ILE A 48 3.86 17.03 -1.46
N LEU A 49 3.70 15.72 -1.58
CA LEU A 49 3.25 15.07 -2.81
C LEU A 49 1.74 15.00 -2.80
N SER A 50 1.13 15.29 -3.95
CA SER A 50 -0.29 15.02 -4.14
C SER A 50 -0.58 14.33 -5.46
N PHE A 51 -1.59 13.45 -5.43
CA PHE A 51 -1.94 12.55 -6.52
C PHE A 51 -3.45 12.51 -6.78
N ARG A 52 -3.79 12.38 -8.06
CA ARG A 52 -5.10 11.92 -8.54
C ARG A 52 -4.86 11.02 -9.74
N GLN A 53 -5.77 10.10 -10.03
CA GLN A 53 -5.55 9.11 -11.08
C GLN A 53 -6.77 8.96 -11.97
N ASP A 54 -6.55 8.92 -13.28
CA ASP A 54 -7.52 8.51 -14.28
C ASP A 54 -7.18 7.12 -14.86
N ALA A 55 -7.91 6.68 -15.88
CA ALA A 55 -7.71 5.34 -16.44
C ALA A 55 -6.32 5.10 -17.09
N LYS A 56 -5.63 6.17 -17.50
CA LYS A 56 -4.39 6.13 -18.29
C LYS A 56 -3.21 6.86 -17.65
N HIS A 57 -3.46 7.76 -16.70
CA HIS A 57 -2.42 8.58 -16.08
C HIS A 57 -2.57 8.69 -14.58
N LEU A 58 -1.42 8.66 -13.90
CA LEU A 58 -1.25 9.23 -12.58
C LEU A 58 -0.92 10.72 -12.75
N HIS A 59 -1.73 11.59 -12.17
CA HIS A 59 -1.43 13.01 -12.10
C HIS A 59 -0.76 13.28 -10.76
N TYR A 60 0.31 14.06 -10.76
CA TYR A 60 1.05 14.39 -9.55
C TYR A 60 1.43 15.85 -9.48
N ARG A 61 1.61 16.36 -8.26
CA ARG A 61 2.23 17.65 -7.97
C ARG A 61 3.09 17.55 -6.73
N ALA A 62 4.14 18.38 -6.66
CA ALA A 62 4.98 18.53 -5.48
C ALA A 62 4.95 19.98 -5.00
N ILE A 63 4.80 20.16 -3.69
CA ILE A 63 4.88 21.46 -3.02
C ILE A 63 6.06 21.42 -2.07
N PHE A 64 7.06 22.23 -2.34
CA PHE A 64 8.23 22.38 -1.48
C PHE A 64 7.99 23.47 -0.43
N PRO A 65 8.69 23.44 0.72
CA PRO A 65 8.66 24.52 1.69
C PRO A 65 9.02 25.85 1.00
N SER A 66 8.20 26.87 1.20
CA SER A 66 8.51 28.23 0.74
C SER A 66 9.86 28.64 1.32
N GLN A 67 10.84 29.02 0.48
CA GLN A 67 12.04 29.66 0.99
C GLN A 67 11.63 30.99 1.63
N GLY A 68 11.65 31.05 2.96
CA GLY A 68 11.56 32.31 3.66
C GLY A 68 12.81 33.13 3.35
N ILE A 69 12.65 34.24 2.62
CA ILE A 69 13.48 35.41 2.88
C ILE A 69 13.16 35.81 4.33
N LEU A 70 14.07 35.55 5.26
CA LEU A 70 14.00 36.10 6.62
C LEU A 70 15.01 37.24 6.72
N PRO A 71 14.58 38.49 6.98
CA PRO A 71 15.43 39.51 7.58
C PRO A 71 15.20 39.48 9.11
N THR A 72 16.01 38.73 9.88
CA THR A 72 16.27 38.96 11.33
C THR A 72 17.32 37.98 11.89
N PRO A 73 18.08 38.37 12.94
CA PRO A 73 19.35 37.74 13.36
C PRO A 73 19.15 36.40 14.13
N PRO A 74 20.20 35.56 14.23
CA PRO A 74 20.07 34.15 14.61
C PRO A 74 19.82 33.94 16.12
N PRO A 75 19.03 32.93 16.50
CA PRO A 75 19.04 32.43 17.87
C PRO A 75 20.31 31.60 18.11
N SER A 76 20.99 31.86 19.24
CA SER A 76 22.05 30.98 19.76
C SER A 76 21.44 29.61 20.06
N VAL A 77 22.08 28.57 19.55
CA VAL A 77 21.67 27.14 19.57
C VAL A 77 20.76 26.74 18.41
N ALA A 78 21.33 26.70 17.20
CA ALA A 78 20.77 25.98 16.06
C ALA A 78 21.40 24.58 15.97
N PRO A 79 20.62 23.49 15.84
CA PRO A 79 21.12 22.23 15.32
C PRO A 79 21.56 22.43 13.87
N SER A 80 22.67 21.80 13.48
CA SER A 80 23.24 21.86 12.13
C SER A 80 22.16 21.64 11.05
N PRO A 81 22.09 22.48 10.01
CA PRO A 81 21.14 22.29 8.93
C PRO A 81 21.46 20.96 8.24
N ALA A 82 20.47 20.07 8.22
CA ALA A 82 20.48 18.92 7.34
C ALA A 82 20.78 19.39 5.93
N HIS A 83 21.72 18.69 5.28
CA HIS A 83 22.24 18.94 3.95
C HIS A 83 21.25 19.67 3.04
N ALA A 84 21.51 20.96 2.80
CA ALA A 84 21.01 21.64 1.61
C ALA A 84 21.67 20.95 0.41
N SER A 85 21.08 19.85 -0.06
CA SER A 85 21.43 19.22 -1.32
C SER A 85 21.15 20.21 -2.45
N ASN A 86 22.06 20.25 -3.42
CA ASN A 86 21.95 21.02 -4.65
C ASN A 86 20.53 20.94 -5.22
N ARG A 87 19.85 22.09 -5.33
CA ARG A 87 18.49 22.25 -5.89
C ARG A 87 18.46 22.25 -7.43
N ASP A 88 19.42 21.61 -8.10
CA ASP A 88 19.55 21.73 -9.56
C ASP A 88 18.74 20.70 -10.37
N SER A 89 18.01 19.78 -9.74
CA SER A 89 17.00 18.98 -10.43
C SER A 89 15.88 18.53 -9.48
N ASP A 90 14.62 18.81 -9.83
CA ASP A 90 13.46 18.24 -9.15
C ASP A 90 13.42 16.71 -9.34
N ASP A 91 13.78 15.96 -8.30
CA ASP A 91 13.79 14.50 -8.25
C ASP A 91 12.41 13.88 -7.97
N THR A 92 11.32 14.68 -7.94
CA THR A 92 9.96 14.22 -7.64
C THR A 92 9.53 13.04 -8.50
N LEU A 93 9.80 13.05 -9.81
CA LEU A 93 9.42 11.94 -10.68
C LEU A 93 10.18 10.65 -10.31
N ALA A 94 11.48 10.76 -10.04
CA ALA A 94 12.29 9.63 -9.61
C ALA A 94 11.78 9.05 -8.27
N LEU A 95 11.42 9.93 -7.33
CA LEU A 95 10.83 9.54 -6.06
C LEU A 95 9.48 8.83 -6.25
N ILE A 96 8.61 9.30 -7.14
CA ILE A 96 7.33 8.65 -7.46
C ILE A 96 7.57 7.26 -8.06
N HIS A 97 8.50 7.13 -9.01
CA HIS A 97 8.87 5.86 -9.61
C HIS A 97 9.39 4.87 -8.57
N HIS A 98 10.22 5.34 -7.64
CA HIS A 98 10.74 4.54 -6.53
C HIS A 98 9.62 4.14 -5.56
N TYR A 99 8.90 5.10 -5.00
CA TYR A 99 7.94 4.89 -3.91
C TYR A 99 6.80 3.96 -4.31
N PHE A 100 6.24 4.12 -5.53
CA PHE A 100 5.23 3.20 -6.04
C PHE A 100 5.80 1.91 -6.64
N ASN A 101 7.12 1.76 -6.63
CA ASN A 101 7.83 0.61 -7.15
C ASN A 101 7.46 0.28 -8.59
N LEU A 102 7.63 1.26 -9.50
CA LEU A 102 7.09 1.22 -10.86
C LEU A 102 7.94 0.44 -11.86
N THR A 103 9.15 0.01 -11.49
CA THR A 103 10.08 -0.69 -12.38
C THR A 103 9.56 -2.07 -12.81
N PRO A 104 9.07 -2.95 -11.90
CA PRO A 104 8.53 -4.24 -12.30
C PRO A 104 7.20 -4.10 -13.06
N ASN A 105 7.00 -4.90 -14.11
CA ASN A 105 5.73 -4.98 -14.83
C ASN A 105 4.71 -5.77 -13.99
N LEU A 106 3.72 -5.09 -13.44
CA LEU A 106 2.78 -5.72 -12.51
C LEU A 106 1.86 -6.72 -13.20
N SER A 107 1.46 -6.43 -14.43
CA SER A 107 0.60 -7.33 -15.22
C SER A 107 1.30 -8.67 -15.50
N ALA A 108 2.61 -8.65 -15.76
CA ALA A 108 3.41 -9.87 -15.92
C ALA A 108 3.51 -10.67 -14.61
N LEU A 109 3.74 -9.98 -13.48
CA LEU A 109 3.74 -10.62 -12.16
C LEU A 109 2.38 -11.25 -11.83
N TYR A 110 1.27 -10.55 -12.11
CA TYR A 110 -0.08 -11.08 -11.92
C TYR A 110 -0.33 -12.33 -12.78
N ALA A 111 0.17 -12.35 -14.02
CA ALA A 111 0.09 -13.52 -14.89
C ALA A 111 0.88 -14.71 -14.32
N GLN A 112 2.10 -14.45 -13.83
CA GLN A 112 2.94 -15.46 -13.18
C GLN A 112 2.25 -16.04 -11.93
N TRP A 113 1.80 -15.20 -11.00
CA TRP A 113 1.15 -15.68 -9.77
C TRP A 113 -0.17 -16.38 -10.04
N SER A 114 -0.92 -15.95 -11.07
CA SER A 114 -2.15 -16.63 -11.51
C SER A 114 -1.88 -18.00 -12.11
N ALA A 115 -0.72 -18.19 -12.76
CA ALA A 115 -0.33 -19.50 -13.27
C ALA A 115 0.07 -20.46 -12.14
N SER A 116 0.71 -19.94 -11.08
CA SER A 116 1.14 -20.75 -9.93
C SER A 116 0.05 -21.01 -8.90
N ASP A 117 -0.98 -20.17 -8.80
CA ASP A 117 -2.04 -20.30 -7.79
C ASP A 117 -3.46 -20.05 -8.34
N PRO A 118 -4.30 -21.10 -8.42
CA PRO A 118 -5.70 -20.99 -8.84
C PRO A 118 -6.55 -20.09 -7.93
N ASN A 119 -6.21 -19.92 -6.66
CA ASN A 119 -6.92 -19.02 -5.76
C ASN A 119 -6.62 -17.56 -6.11
N PHE A 120 -5.35 -17.21 -6.32
CA PHE A 120 -4.94 -15.91 -6.82
C PHE A 120 -5.57 -15.61 -8.18
N GLN A 121 -5.55 -16.56 -9.13
CA GLN A 121 -6.11 -16.40 -10.47
C GLN A 121 -7.58 -15.96 -10.46
N LYS A 122 -8.41 -16.50 -9.55
CA LYS A 122 -9.82 -16.11 -9.41
C LYS A 122 -10.00 -14.69 -8.89
N LEU A 123 -9.06 -14.20 -8.07
CA LEU A 123 -9.13 -12.91 -7.42
C LEU A 123 -8.53 -11.77 -8.28
N ALA A 124 -7.43 -12.06 -8.97
CA ALA A 124 -6.61 -11.09 -9.68
C ALA A 124 -7.40 -10.09 -10.57
N PRO A 125 -8.43 -10.51 -11.35
CA PRO A 125 -9.19 -9.58 -12.19
C PRO A 125 -10.00 -8.53 -11.41
N LYS A 126 -10.33 -8.79 -10.14
CA LYS A 126 -11.09 -7.88 -9.28
C LYS A 126 -10.21 -6.88 -8.53
N PHE A 127 -8.92 -7.17 -8.39
CA PHE A 127 -7.96 -6.42 -7.58
C PHE A 127 -6.68 -6.13 -8.36
N THR A 128 -6.79 -5.41 -9.48
CA THR A 128 -5.63 -5.02 -10.28
C THR A 128 -4.93 -3.78 -9.73
N GLY A 129 -3.66 -3.57 -10.12
CA GLY A 129 -2.93 -2.33 -9.80
C GLY A 129 -2.49 -2.21 -8.34
N VAL A 130 -2.59 -3.28 -7.54
CA VAL A 130 -2.10 -3.29 -6.16
C VAL A 130 -0.60 -3.54 -6.18
N ARG A 131 0.19 -2.50 -5.87
CA ARG A 131 1.65 -2.55 -5.77
C ARG A 131 2.11 -2.56 -4.32
N ILE A 132 3.35 -3.01 -4.10
CA ILE A 132 4.05 -2.84 -2.83
C ILE A 132 4.79 -1.50 -2.86
N LEU A 133 4.49 -0.65 -1.89
CA LEU A 133 5.19 0.63 -1.72
C LEU A 133 6.62 0.39 -1.21
N ARG A 134 7.60 1.12 -1.75
CA ARG A 134 8.96 1.22 -1.21
C ARG A 134 9.01 2.39 -0.23
N GLN A 135 8.65 2.12 1.02
CA GLN A 135 8.66 3.14 2.08
C GLN A 135 10.05 3.28 2.68
N ASP A 136 10.29 4.39 3.36
CA ASP A 136 11.45 4.53 4.25
C ASP A 136 11.38 3.47 5.36
N ALA A 137 12.51 2.82 5.65
CA ALA A 137 12.58 1.72 6.60
C ALA A 137 12.20 2.15 8.03
N TRP A 138 12.58 3.37 8.41
CA TRP A 138 12.28 3.93 9.73
C TRP A 138 10.80 4.31 9.86
N GLU A 139 10.22 4.93 8.83
CA GLU A 139 8.77 5.18 8.74
C GLU A 139 7.97 3.87 8.85
N ALA A 140 8.35 2.86 8.07
CA ALA A 140 7.70 1.55 8.10
C ALA A 140 7.77 0.92 9.50
N LEU A 141 8.95 0.94 10.13
CA LEU A 141 9.16 0.40 11.47
C LEU A 141 8.21 1.02 12.51
N ILE A 142 8.19 2.34 12.62
CA ILE A 142 7.34 3.03 13.59
C ILE A 142 5.86 2.88 13.23
N GLY A 143 5.51 2.95 11.94
CA GLY A 143 4.15 2.73 11.45
C GLY A 143 3.60 1.35 11.82
N PHE A 144 4.40 0.29 11.65
CA PHE A 144 3.96 -1.07 11.97
C PHE A 144 4.01 -1.39 13.47
N ILE A 145 4.86 -0.74 14.27
CA ILE A 145 4.74 -0.78 15.75
C ILE A 145 3.35 -0.25 16.16
N CYS A 146 2.88 0.85 15.56
CA CYS A 146 1.53 1.40 15.79
C CYS A 146 0.40 0.44 15.37
N SER A 147 0.67 -0.48 14.45
CA SER A 147 -0.31 -1.41 13.89
C SER A 147 -0.67 -2.61 14.77
N SER A 148 0.22 -2.99 15.69
CA SER A 148 0.03 -4.16 16.56
C SER A 148 -1.32 -4.11 17.29
N ASN A 149 -2.20 -5.10 17.13
CA ASN A 149 -3.55 -5.14 17.73
C ASN A 149 -4.35 -3.81 17.54
N ASN A 150 -4.51 -3.37 16.30
CA ASN A 150 -5.12 -2.09 15.95
C ASN A 150 -5.86 -2.17 14.60
N HIS A 151 -6.50 -1.09 14.17
CA HIS A 151 -7.16 -1.00 12.86
C HIS A 151 -6.68 0.21 12.04
N ILE A 152 -6.68 0.07 10.70
CA ILE A 152 -6.05 1.01 9.75
C ILE A 152 -6.40 2.48 10.02
N SER A 153 -7.68 2.80 10.27
CA SER A 153 -8.10 4.17 10.55
C SER A 153 -7.45 4.78 11.81
N ARG A 154 -7.35 4.01 12.92
CA ARG A 154 -6.70 4.50 14.14
C ARG A 154 -5.19 4.58 13.96
N ILE A 155 -4.58 3.62 13.26
CA ILE A 155 -3.15 3.63 12.96
C ILE A 155 -2.78 4.90 12.17
N SER A 156 -3.58 5.25 11.16
CA SER A 156 -3.37 6.46 10.36
C SER A 156 -3.41 7.73 11.21
N GLY A 157 -4.37 7.84 12.13
CA GLY A 157 -4.44 8.95 13.09
C GLY A 157 -3.23 9.00 14.05
N MET A 158 -2.76 7.84 14.52
CA MET A 158 -1.55 7.75 15.35
C MET A 158 -0.32 8.24 14.58
N VAL A 159 -0.07 7.71 13.38
CA VAL A 159 1.09 8.10 12.56
C VAL A 159 1.02 9.59 12.20
N GLN A 160 -0.16 10.12 11.90
CA GLN A 160 -0.36 11.56 11.72
C GLN A 160 0.04 12.37 12.95
N ASN A 161 -0.36 11.96 14.16
CA ASN A 161 0.01 12.65 15.39
C ASN A 161 1.53 12.60 15.63
N ILE A 162 2.20 11.49 15.33
CA ILE A 162 3.67 11.43 15.39
C ILE A 162 4.29 12.49 14.48
N CYS A 163 3.84 12.58 13.23
CA CYS A 163 4.38 13.55 12.28
C CYS A 163 4.12 15.00 12.74
N ILE A 164 2.90 15.32 13.20
CA ILE A 164 2.57 16.69 13.65
C ILE A 164 3.41 17.12 14.85
N HIS A 165 3.62 16.22 15.82
CA HIS A 165 4.29 16.58 17.08
C HIS A 165 5.82 16.52 17.01
N TYR A 166 6.38 15.68 16.14
CA TYR A 166 7.82 15.38 16.14
C TYR A 166 8.46 15.52 14.76
N GLY A 167 7.67 15.58 13.69
CA GLY A 167 8.13 15.67 12.32
C GLY A 167 8.39 17.11 11.89
N PRO A 168 9.33 17.34 10.95
CA PRO A 168 9.61 18.67 10.44
C PRO A 168 8.41 19.20 9.64
N PHE A 169 8.01 20.43 9.91
CA PHE A 169 6.96 21.10 9.14
C PHE A 169 7.41 21.35 7.70
N ILE A 170 6.56 21.00 6.73
CA ILE A 170 6.83 21.20 5.30
C ILE A 170 6.09 22.43 4.78
N ALA A 171 4.77 22.38 4.80
CA ALA A 171 3.89 23.47 4.38
C ALA A 171 2.45 23.22 4.83
N ASN A 172 1.59 24.23 4.63
CA ASN A 172 0.15 24.06 4.72
C ASN A 172 -0.43 23.77 3.33
N LEU A 173 -1.29 22.75 3.24
CA LEU A 173 -2.13 22.50 2.06
C LEU A 173 -3.58 22.69 2.49
N ASP A 174 -4.28 23.65 1.88
CA ASP A 174 -5.65 24.02 2.24
C ASP A 174 -5.84 24.28 3.76
N SER A 175 -4.90 25.02 4.35
CA SER A 175 -4.83 25.33 5.79
C SER A 175 -4.59 24.12 6.71
N VAL A 176 -4.32 22.93 6.15
CA VAL A 176 -3.94 21.74 6.91
C VAL A 176 -2.40 21.64 6.93
N PRO A 177 -1.76 21.55 8.12
CA PRO A 177 -0.32 21.39 8.20
C PRO A 177 0.10 19.98 7.79
N TYR A 178 1.15 19.92 6.98
CA TYR A 178 1.84 18.69 6.61
C TYR A 178 3.25 18.72 7.18
N HIS A 179 3.58 17.66 7.90
CA HIS A 179 4.89 17.43 8.49
C HIS A 179 5.46 16.15 7.91
N ASP A 180 6.78 16.12 7.68
CA ASP A 180 7.45 14.90 7.29
C ASP A 180 7.58 13.92 8.47
N PHE A 181 8.13 12.73 8.23
CA PHE A 181 8.35 11.74 9.28
C PHE A 181 9.46 12.23 10.24
N PRO A 182 9.30 12.07 11.57
CA PRO A 182 10.36 12.41 12.52
C PRO A 182 11.58 11.49 12.37
N THR A 183 12.76 12.00 12.70
CA THR A 183 13.97 11.19 12.80
C THR A 183 13.98 10.32 14.07
N PRO A 184 14.82 9.27 14.15
CA PRO A 184 15.01 8.52 15.40
C PRO A 184 15.37 9.42 16.59
N GLN A 185 16.23 10.41 16.37
CA GLN A 185 16.66 11.37 17.38
C GLN A 185 15.48 12.15 17.97
N ALA A 186 14.54 12.58 17.12
CA ALA A 186 13.35 13.30 17.57
C ALA A 186 12.44 12.44 18.44
N LEU A 187 12.36 11.13 18.20
CA LEU A 187 11.54 10.19 18.98
C LEU A 187 12.29 9.57 20.19
N ALA A 188 13.60 9.73 20.25
CA ALA A 188 14.43 9.21 21.35
C ALA A 188 14.56 10.16 22.55
N GLN A 189 14.15 11.43 22.38
CA GLN A 189 14.21 12.47 23.41
C GLN A 189 13.43 12.09 24.69
N ASP A 190 13.84 12.70 25.80
CA ASP A 190 13.15 12.55 27.06
C ASP A 190 11.73 13.13 27.01
N GLY A 191 10.81 12.49 27.73
CA GLY A 191 9.40 12.85 27.75
C GLY A 191 8.57 12.39 26.54
N VAL A 192 9.18 11.88 25.45
CA VAL A 192 8.45 11.40 24.26
C VAL A 192 7.47 10.28 24.63
N GLU A 193 7.90 9.26 25.39
CA GLU A 193 7.02 8.18 25.84
C GLU A 193 5.79 8.72 26.57
N ALA A 194 5.99 9.61 27.56
CA ALA A 194 4.91 10.19 28.34
C ALA A 194 3.94 11.01 27.48
N ASN A 195 4.44 11.76 26.50
CA ASN A 195 3.60 12.52 25.60
C ASN A 195 2.83 11.61 24.62
N LEU A 196 3.45 10.57 24.07
CA LEU A 196 2.75 9.58 23.24
C LEU A 196 1.64 8.85 24.02
N VAL A 197 1.85 8.58 25.32
CA VAL A 197 0.77 8.07 26.19
C VAL A 197 -0.41 9.05 26.23
N LYS A 198 -0.15 10.35 26.45
CA LYS A 198 -1.19 11.40 26.44
C LYS A 198 -1.90 11.51 25.09
N LEU A 199 -1.19 11.27 23.98
CA LEU A 199 -1.73 11.24 22.62
C LEU A 199 -2.48 9.94 22.26
N GLY A 200 -2.68 9.02 23.22
CA GLY A 200 -3.52 7.83 23.03
C GLY A 200 -2.84 6.63 22.41
N PHE A 201 -1.50 6.56 22.43
CA PHE A 201 -0.74 5.42 21.92
C PHE A 201 -0.80 4.19 22.84
N GLY A 202 -1.15 4.40 24.11
CA GLY A 202 -1.18 3.36 25.13
C GLY A 202 0.18 2.69 25.29
N TYR A 203 0.21 1.36 25.43
CA TYR A 203 1.45 0.60 25.61
C TYR A 203 2.47 0.78 24.46
N ARG A 204 2.02 1.17 23.26
CA ARG A 204 2.90 1.36 22.09
C ARG A 204 3.81 2.59 22.24
N ALA A 205 3.45 3.54 23.10
CA ALA A 205 4.30 4.69 23.40
C ALA A 205 5.70 4.24 23.87
N LYS A 206 5.74 3.26 24.78
CA LYS A 206 6.99 2.65 25.27
C LYS A 206 7.76 1.94 24.16
N TYR A 207 7.05 1.24 23.28
CA TYR A 207 7.66 0.52 22.15
C TYR A 207 8.35 1.48 21.20
N ILE A 208 7.67 2.58 20.84
CA ILE A 208 8.19 3.62 19.95
C ILE A 208 9.40 4.31 20.59
N SER A 209 9.27 4.83 21.82
CA SER A 209 10.36 5.57 22.45
C SER A 209 11.60 4.70 22.71
N LYS A 210 11.42 3.45 23.13
CA LYS A 210 12.55 2.53 23.31
C LYS A 210 13.18 2.12 21.98
N THR A 211 12.38 1.81 20.96
CA THR A 211 12.90 1.49 19.62
C THR A 211 13.67 2.68 19.04
N ALA A 212 13.16 3.90 19.18
CA ALA A 212 13.85 5.11 18.73
C ALA A 212 15.23 5.26 19.37
N ARG A 213 15.34 5.07 20.70
CA ARG A 213 16.63 5.07 21.40
C ARG A 213 17.58 3.98 20.91
N MET A 214 17.06 2.76 20.69
CA MET A 214 17.88 1.65 20.17
C MET A 214 18.42 1.94 18.76
N VAL A 215 17.58 2.50 17.88
CA VAL A 215 17.98 2.87 16.51
C VAL A 215 18.93 4.07 16.52
N GLU A 216 18.68 5.08 17.35
CA GLU A 216 19.58 6.22 17.52
C GLU A 216 20.97 5.78 18.00
N GLN A 217 21.04 4.86 18.98
CA GLN A 217 22.29 4.31 19.49
C GLN A 217 23.06 3.49 18.45
N ARG A 218 22.35 2.72 17.60
CA ARG A 218 22.97 1.92 16.53
C ARG A 218 23.32 2.76 15.30
N GLY A 219 22.68 3.90 15.11
CA GLY A 219 22.75 4.73 13.90
C GLY A 219 21.82 4.26 12.79
N MET A 220 21.42 5.19 11.91
CA MET A 220 20.55 4.87 10.77
C MET A 220 21.19 3.91 9.77
N THR A 221 22.52 3.94 9.64
CA THR A 221 23.28 3.03 8.78
C THR A 221 23.09 1.55 9.14
N TRP A 222 22.82 1.24 10.41
CA TRP A 222 22.46 -0.12 10.82
C TRP A 222 21.14 -0.56 10.18
N LEU A 223 20.11 0.28 10.22
CA LEU A 223 18.79 -0.04 9.66
C LEU A 223 18.83 -0.09 8.13
N GLU A 224 19.54 0.86 7.51
CA GLU A 224 19.80 0.89 6.06
C GLU A 224 20.55 -0.36 5.60
N GLY A 225 21.50 -0.84 6.39
CA GLY A 225 22.25 -2.09 6.15
C GLY A 225 21.42 -3.38 6.22
N LEU A 226 20.14 -3.30 6.64
CA LEU A 226 19.19 -4.42 6.58
C LEU A 226 18.38 -4.44 5.28
N CYS A 227 18.48 -3.41 4.44
CA CYS A 227 17.77 -3.34 3.17
C CYS A 227 18.28 -4.42 2.21
N ASN A 228 17.37 -4.91 1.37
CA ASN A 228 17.70 -5.74 0.23
C ASN A 228 18.58 -4.93 -0.74
N PRO A 229 19.82 -5.39 -1.04
CA PRO A 229 20.72 -4.66 -1.92
C PRO A 229 20.22 -4.56 -3.37
N GLU A 230 19.30 -5.45 -3.80
CA GLU A 230 18.67 -5.39 -5.12
C GLU A 230 17.54 -4.36 -5.18
N THR A 231 16.99 -3.95 -4.04
CA THR A 231 15.91 -2.97 -3.93
C THR A 231 16.13 -2.06 -2.72
N PRO A 232 17.21 -1.25 -2.70
CA PRO A 232 17.61 -0.45 -1.55
C PRO A 232 16.70 0.77 -1.34
N GLY A 233 17.00 1.62 -0.35
CA GLY A 233 16.29 2.88 -0.13
C GLY A 233 16.42 3.87 -1.30
N PHE A 234 15.60 4.92 -1.30
CA PHE A 234 15.64 5.95 -2.35
C PHE A 234 17.00 6.65 -2.39
N GLY A 235 17.54 6.84 -3.59
CA GLY A 235 18.86 7.47 -3.80
C GLY A 235 20.06 6.53 -3.61
N VAL A 236 19.83 5.25 -3.30
CA VAL A 236 20.89 4.23 -3.18
C VAL A 236 20.93 3.37 -4.45
N GLU A 237 22.14 3.04 -4.92
CA GLU A 237 22.35 2.24 -6.12
C GLU A 237 21.97 0.76 -5.92
N GLU A 238 21.23 0.19 -6.87
CA GLU A 238 20.78 -1.20 -6.83
C GLU A 238 21.91 -2.17 -7.23
N MET A 239 22.17 -3.18 -6.42
CA MET A 239 23.17 -4.22 -6.69
C MET A 239 22.49 -5.53 -7.10
N LYS A 240 22.30 -5.71 -8.42
CA LYS A 240 21.63 -6.89 -8.97
C LYS A 240 22.39 -8.19 -8.66
N GLY A 241 21.67 -9.21 -8.20
CA GLY A 241 22.24 -10.53 -7.87
C GLY A 241 22.90 -10.59 -6.49
N ALA A 242 22.90 -9.49 -5.72
CA ALA A 242 23.56 -9.43 -4.42
C ALA A 242 22.69 -9.96 -3.26
N ALA A 243 21.42 -10.29 -3.49
CA ALA A 243 20.51 -10.72 -2.44
C ALA A 243 20.61 -12.23 -2.09
N GLY A 244 21.36 -12.99 -2.87
CA GLY A 244 21.58 -14.43 -2.66
C GLY A 244 20.41 -15.32 -3.10
N ASP A 245 20.57 -16.63 -2.89
CA ASP A 245 19.63 -17.64 -3.37
C ASP A 245 18.39 -17.80 -2.48
N MET A 246 17.26 -18.13 -3.13
CA MET A 246 15.97 -18.32 -2.48
C MET A 246 15.87 -19.72 -1.83
N ALA A 247 15.69 -19.77 -0.51
CA ALA A 247 15.31 -20.97 0.23
C ALA A 247 13.81 -20.93 0.62
N PRO A 248 13.20 -22.06 1.06
CA PRO A 248 11.79 -22.07 1.50
C PRO A 248 11.45 -21.03 2.58
N GLU A 249 12.40 -20.80 3.49
CA GLU A 249 12.34 -19.80 4.56
C GLU A 249 12.76 -18.38 4.13
N GLY A 250 13.01 -18.14 2.84
CA GLY A 250 13.40 -16.85 2.25
C GLY A 250 14.88 -16.78 1.84
N ARG A 251 15.39 -15.59 1.51
CA ARG A 251 16.84 -15.38 1.33
C ARG A 251 17.52 -15.11 2.67
N GLU A 252 18.84 -15.31 2.73
CA GLU A 252 19.62 -15.12 3.96
C GLU A 252 19.55 -13.69 4.49
N GLY A 253 19.67 -12.69 3.59
CA GLY A 253 19.57 -11.28 3.95
C GLY A 253 18.21 -10.92 4.58
N TYR A 254 17.11 -11.43 4.02
CA TYR A 254 15.78 -11.30 4.61
C TYR A 254 15.72 -11.89 6.01
N ARG A 255 16.21 -13.12 6.21
CA ARG A 255 16.19 -13.78 7.52
C ARG A 255 17.00 -13.02 8.56
N ARG A 256 18.16 -12.51 8.17
CA ARG A 256 19.01 -11.67 9.02
C ARG A 256 18.28 -10.38 9.40
N ALA A 257 17.72 -9.66 8.43
CA ALA A 257 16.97 -8.44 8.67
C ALA A 257 15.79 -8.68 9.62
N HIS A 258 15.03 -9.75 9.42
CA HIS A 258 13.92 -10.14 10.29
C HIS A 258 14.40 -10.41 11.72
N GLY A 259 15.47 -11.19 11.90
CA GLY A 259 16.06 -11.49 13.21
C GLY A 259 16.57 -10.26 13.96
N GLU A 260 17.23 -9.34 13.25
CA GLU A 260 17.70 -8.06 13.81
C GLU A 260 16.54 -7.17 14.27
N LEU A 261 15.45 -7.12 13.49
CA LEU A 261 14.25 -6.35 13.83
C LEU A 261 13.54 -6.93 15.06
N LEU A 262 13.51 -8.25 15.24
CA LEU A 262 12.92 -8.91 16.42
C LEU A 262 13.60 -8.53 17.74
N ALA A 263 14.84 -8.03 17.70
CA ALA A 263 15.53 -7.54 18.90
C ALA A 263 14.97 -6.20 19.39
N LEU A 264 14.24 -5.45 18.56
CA LEU A 264 13.67 -4.15 18.90
C LEU A 264 12.44 -4.26 19.80
N HIS A 265 12.21 -3.22 20.61
CA HIS A 265 11.14 -3.24 21.60
C HIS A 265 9.75 -3.05 20.96
N GLY A 266 8.90 -4.08 21.06
CA GLY A 266 7.55 -4.05 20.49
C GLY A 266 7.47 -4.53 19.04
N VAL A 267 8.56 -5.09 18.50
CA VAL A 267 8.61 -5.72 17.19
C VAL A 267 8.48 -7.24 17.35
N GLY A 268 7.32 -7.78 16.97
CA GLY A 268 7.10 -9.23 16.85
C GLY A 268 7.24 -9.69 15.39
N PRO A 269 7.12 -11.01 15.11
CA PRO A 269 7.33 -11.60 13.78
C PRO A 269 6.55 -10.90 12.66
N LYS A 270 5.26 -10.61 12.89
CA LYS A 270 4.43 -9.90 11.92
C LYS A 270 4.92 -8.48 11.64
N VAL A 271 5.33 -7.75 12.68
CA VAL A 271 5.84 -6.38 12.53
C VAL A 271 7.16 -6.41 11.77
N ALA A 272 8.08 -7.32 12.12
CA ALA A 272 9.34 -7.50 11.42
C ALA A 272 9.13 -7.82 9.93
N ASP A 273 8.22 -8.75 9.60
CA ASP A 273 7.89 -9.06 8.21
C ASP A 273 7.27 -7.86 7.47
N CYS A 274 6.39 -7.09 8.11
CA CYS A 274 5.88 -5.86 7.48
C CYS A 274 7.01 -4.87 7.15
N VAL A 275 7.98 -4.70 8.05
CA VAL A 275 9.13 -3.82 7.80
C VAL A 275 10.03 -4.39 6.70
N CYS A 276 10.29 -5.69 6.71
CA CYS A 276 11.03 -6.37 5.65
C CYS A 276 10.40 -6.15 4.27
N LEU A 277 9.08 -6.33 4.15
CA LEU A 277 8.35 -6.20 2.88
C LEU A 277 8.23 -4.74 2.42
N PHE A 278 7.79 -3.84 3.31
CA PHE A 278 7.37 -2.49 2.92
C PHE A 278 8.46 -1.43 3.08
N GLY A 279 9.48 -1.68 3.91
CA GLY A 279 10.54 -0.70 4.21
C GLY A 279 11.94 -1.15 3.81
N LEU A 280 12.23 -2.46 3.79
CA LEU A 280 13.55 -3.00 3.49
C LEU A 280 13.64 -3.65 2.10
N GLY A 281 12.55 -3.74 1.34
CA GLY A 281 12.56 -4.27 -0.03
C GLY A 281 12.68 -5.79 -0.15
N TRP A 282 12.49 -6.55 0.92
CA TRP A 282 12.46 -8.02 0.87
C TRP A 282 11.10 -8.50 0.36
N GLY A 283 10.94 -8.58 -0.96
CA GLY A 283 9.69 -8.94 -1.65
C GLY A 283 9.14 -10.32 -1.27
N GLU A 284 9.98 -11.23 -0.75
CA GLU A 284 9.60 -12.56 -0.32
C GLU A 284 9.05 -12.63 1.11
N SER A 285 9.10 -11.51 1.85
CA SER A 285 8.60 -11.46 3.22
C SER A 285 7.06 -11.51 3.23
N VAL A 286 6.50 -12.39 4.05
CA VAL A 286 5.06 -12.63 4.13
C VAL A 286 4.58 -12.39 5.57
N PRO A 287 4.02 -11.21 5.88
CA PRO A 287 3.52 -10.92 7.21
C PRO A 287 2.24 -11.70 7.49
N VAL A 288 2.27 -12.67 8.42
CA VAL A 288 1.11 -13.51 8.75
C VAL A 288 0.39 -12.96 9.98
N ASP A 289 -0.75 -12.31 9.76
CA ASP A 289 -1.66 -11.90 10.83
C ASP A 289 -2.91 -12.80 10.89
N THR A 290 -3.92 -12.38 11.65
CA THR A 290 -5.18 -13.12 11.75
C THR A 290 -5.95 -13.21 10.43
N HIS A 291 -5.92 -12.17 9.59
CA HIS A 291 -6.56 -12.19 8.27
C HIS A 291 -5.86 -13.18 7.35
N VAL A 292 -4.54 -13.11 7.31
CA VAL A 292 -3.71 -14.00 6.47
C VAL A 292 -3.85 -15.45 6.91
N HIS A 293 -3.84 -15.69 8.22
CA HIS A 293 -4.09 -17.03 8.75
C HIS A 293 -5.48 -17.55 8.38
N GLN A 294 -6.51 -16.71 8.43
CA GLN A 294 -7.85 -17.08 7.96
C GLN A 294 -7.81 -17.42 6.48
N ILE A 295 -7.23 -16.57 5.62
CA ILE A 295 -7.06 -16.84 4.17
C ILE A 295 -6.40 -18.20 3.93
N ALA A 296 -5.31 -18.50 4.64
CA ALA A 296 -4.61 -19.78 4.56
C ALA A 296 -5.53 -20.97 4.89
N GLN A 297 -6.39 -20.84 5.91
CA GLN A 297 -7.33 -21.90 6.30
C GLN A 297 -8.45 -22.11 5.25
N ARG A 298 -9.05 -21.04 4.74
CA ARG A 298 -10.19 -21.12 3.78
C ARG A 298 -9.77 -21.49 2.37
N ALA A 299 -8.65 -20.95 1.88
CA ALA A 299 -8.25 -21.09 0.48
C ALA A 299 -7.13 -22.13 0.25
N TYR A 300 -6.30 -22.39 1.26
CA TYR A 300 -5.11 -23.26 1.11
C TYR A 300 -5.15 -24.47 2.06
N HIS A 301 -6.31 -24.75 2.66
CA HIS A 301 -6.57 -25.93 3.48
C HIS A 301 -5.60 -26.13 4.66
N PHE A 302 -5.02 -25.03 5.19
CA PHE A 302 -4.28 -25.10 6.44
C PHE A 302 -5.22 -25.54 7.58
N THR A 303 -4.79 -26.54 8.35
CA THR A 303 -5.62 -27.09 9.44
C THR A 303 -5.92 -26.02 10.48
N LYS A 304 -7.15 -26.04 11.00
CA LYS A 304 -7.51 -25.18 12.14
C LYS A 304 -6.65 -25.59 13.33
N SER A 305 -5.79 -24.68 13.79
CA SER A 305 -5.00 -24.90 15.00
C SER A 305 -5.94 -25.16 16.18
N LYS A 306 -5.62 -26.15 17.02
CA LYS A 306 -6.30 -26.37 18.31
C LYS A 306 -6.10 -25.19 19.27
N HIS A 307 -5.06 -24.37 19.03
CA HIS A 307 -4.76 -23.19 19.82
C HIS A 307 -5.49 -21.97 19.25
N LYS A 308 -6.00 -21.11 20.15
CA LYS A 308 -6.66 -19.85 19.78
C LYS A 308 -5.71 -18.81 19.17
N SER A 309 -4.40 -18.92 19.43
CA SER A 309 -3.36 -18.02 18.94
C SER A 309 -2.47 -18.69 17.88
N LEU A 310 -1.92 -17.86 16.99
CA LEU A 310 -1.01 -18.29 15.95
C LEU A 310 0.34 -18.69 16.57
N THR A 311 0.73 -19.96 16.44
CA THR A 311 2.04 -20.45 16.90
C THR A 311 3.13 -20.14 15.88
N THR A 312 4.39 -20.05 16.31
CA THR A 312 5.55 -19.82 15.43
C THR A 312 5.63 -20.85 14.31
N THR A 313 5.39 -22.14 14.62
CA THR A 313 5.37 -23.21 13.61
C THR A 313 4.30 -22.97 12.55
N THR A 314 3.09 -22.58 12.95
CA THR A 314 1.99 -22.30 12.01
C THR A 314 2.27 -21.04 11.20
N TYR A 315 2.80 -19.99 11.84
CA TYR A 315 3.23 -18.76 11.18
C TYR A 315 4.23 -19.06 10.05
N ASN A 316 5.29 -19.79 10.37
CA ASN A 316 6.36 -20.13 9.42
C ASN A 316 5.84 -21.04 8.31
N ALA A 317 4.98 -22.02 8.63
CA ALA A 317 4.42 -22.91 7.62
C ALA A 317 3.57 -22.14 6.59
N VAL A 318 2.74 -21.19 7.03
CA VAL A 318 1.94 -20.34 6.13
C VAL A 318 2.85 -19.46 5.27
N ALA A 319 3.84 -18.78 5.89
CA ALA A 319 4.75 -17.90 5.16
C ALA A 319 5.59 -18.67 4.12
N ASN A 320 6.15 -19.83 4.50
CA ASN A 320 6.94 -20.68 3.61
C ASN A 320 6.10 -21.23 2.45
N HIS A 321 4.84 -21.60 2.72
CA HIS A 321 3.93 -22.05 1.66
C HIS A 321 3.72 -20.96 0.59
N PHE A 322 3.47 -19.72 1.00
CA PHE A 322 3.32 -18.60 0.07
C PHE A 322 4.62 -18.26 -0.67
N ARG A 323 5.78 -18.35 -0.01
CA ARG A 323 7.09 -18.24 -0.67
C ARG A 323 7.31 -19.32 -1.72
N LEU A 324 6.93 -20.56 -1.44
CA LEU A 324 7.05 -21.66 -2.39
C LEU A 324 6.16 -21.44 -3.63
N LEU A 325 4.97 -20.87 -3.46
CA LEU A 325 4.04 -20.60 -4.57
C LEU A 325 4.47 -19.44 -5.47
N TRP A 326 4.96 -18.35 -4.88
CA TRP A 326 5.15 -17.09 -5.60
C TRP A 326 6.60 -16.58 -5.65
N GLY A 327 7.54 -17.29 -5.02
CA GLY A 327 8.97 -17.00 -5.08
C GLY A 327 9.35 -15.67 -4.43
N VAL A 328 10.26 -14.95 -5.11
CA VAL A 328 10.86 -13.69 -4.61
C VAL A 328 9.87 -12.55 -4.43
N ASP A 329 8.67 -12.64 -5.02
CA ASP A 329 7.62 -11.64 -4.89
C ASP A 329 6.42 -12.14 -4.05
N ALA A 330 6.62 -13.14 -3.20
CA ALA A 330 5.52 -13.73 -2.44
C ALA A 330 4.77 -12.74 -1.54
N GLY A 331 5.47 -11.77 -0.95
CA GLY A 331 4.87 -10.68 -0.18
C GLY A 331 3.98 -9.78 -1.01
N TRP A 332 4.28 -9.62 -2.31
CA TRP A 332 3.45 -8.85 -3.24
C TRP A 332 2.14 -9.55 -3.53
N ALA A 333 2.22 -10.80 -3.98
CA ALA A 333 1.04 -11.63 -4.29
C ALA A 333 0.13 -11.77 -3.06
N HIS A 334 0.74 -12.08 -1.91
CA HIS A 334 0.07 -12.14 -0.61
C HIS A 334 -0.70 -10.84 -0.28
N SER A 335 -0.11 -9.68 -0.55
CA SER A 335 -0.74 -8.38 -0.24
C SER A 335 -2.00 -8.12 -1.05
N VAL A 336 -2.12 -8.70 -2.25
CA VAL A 336 -3.37 -8.66 -3.04
C VAL A 336 -4.46 -9.46 -2.33
N LEU A 337 -4.14 -10.66 -1.82
CA LEU A 337 -5.09 -11.48 -1.07
C LEU A 337 -5.54 -10.79 0.22
N PHE A 338 -4.58 -10.22 0.96
CA PHE A 338 -4.86 -9.43 2.16
C PHE A 338 -5.80 -8.26 1.83
N THR A 339 -5.50 -7.51 0.78
CA THR A 339 -6.31 -6.37 0.34
C THR A 339 -7.74 -6.76 0.05
N ALA A 340 -7.95 -7.92 -0.59
CA ALA A 340 -9.29 -8.40 -0.89
C ALA A 340 -10.10 -8.83 0.34
N ASP A 341 -9.44 -9.26 1.41
CA ASP A 341 -10.11 -9.67 2.65
C ASP A 341 -10.50 -8.47 3.54
N LEU A 342 -9.95 -7.28 3.28
CA LEU A 342 -10.31 -6.08 4.02
C LEU A 342 -11.76 -5.65 3.77
N LYS A 343 -12.50 -5.39 4.85
CA LYS A 343 -13.90 -4.93 4.82
C LYS A 343 -14.14 -3.73 3.90
N SER A 344 -13.17 -2.80 3.81
CA SER A 344 -13.23 -1.61 2.97
C SER A 344 -13.32 -1.91 1.47
N PHE A 345 -13.00 -3.13 1.05
CA PHE A 345 -13.02 -3.57 -0.34
C PHE A 345 -14.03 -4.70 -0.60
N ALA A 346 -14.85 -5.07 0.38
CA ALA A 346 -15.90 -6.09 0.22
C ALA A 346 -16.85 -5.79 -0.96
N GLY A 347 -17.09 -4.52 -1.26
CA GLY A 347 -17.89 -4.10 -2.42
C GLY A 347 -17.30 -4.46 -3.79
N GLN A 348 -15.96 -4.56 -3.91
CA GLN A 348 -15.30 -5.00 -5.15
C GLN A 348 -15.46 -6.51 -5.37
N LEU A 349 -15.55 -7.30 -4.30
CA LEU A 349 -15.83 -8.73 -4.39
C LEU A 349 -17.28 -9.01 -4.82
N ALA A 350 -18.23 -8.20 -4.31
CA ALA A 350 -19.67 -8.32 -4.53
C ALA A 350 -20.16 -7.74 -5.88
N ALA A 351 -19.29 -7.05 -6.63
CA ALA A 351 -19.60 -6.60 -7.99
C ALA A 351 -19.50 -7.79 -8.95
N GLU A 352 -20.47 -8.70 -8.91
CA GLU A 352 -20.63 -9.70 -9.95
C GLU A 352 -21.26 -9.06 -11.20
N VAL A 353 -20.68 -9.36 -12.37
CA VAL A 353 -21.33 -9.09 -13.65
C VAL A 353 -22.36 -10.19 -13.84
N GLU A 354 -23.62 -9.89 -13.56
CA GLU A 354 -24.75 -10.79 -13.80
C GLU A 354 -24.96 -10.94 -15.31
N VAL A 355 -24.45 -12.04 -15.89
CA VAL A 355 -24.71 -12.41 -17.28
C VAL A 355 -26.01 -13.20 -17.31
N VAL A 356 -27.13 -12.50 -17.46
CA VAL A 356 -28.42 -13.15 -17.75
C VAL A 356 -28.38 -13.67 -19.19
N ARG A 357 -28.32 -14.99 -19.36
CA ARG A 357 -28.62 -15.64 -20.64
C ARG A 357 -30.13 -15.90 -20.69
N GLU A 358 -30.86 -15.13 -21.50
CA GLU A 358 -32.22 -15.50 -21.89
C GLU A 358 -32.13 -16.33 -23.18
N ASP A 359 -32.44 -17.62 -23.08
CA ASP A 359 -32.67 -18.47 -24.24
C ASP A 359 -34.10 -18.21 -24.75
N VAL A 360 -34.23 -17.48 -25.85
CA VAL A 360 -35.54 -17.28 -26.50
C VAL A 360 -35.86 -18.53 -27.31
N ALA A 361 -36.80 -19.34 -26.83
CA ALA A 361 -37.37 -20.47 -27.56
C ALA A 361 -38.53 -19.99 -28.45
N VAL A 362 -38.31 -19.96 -29.77
CA VAL A 362 -39.39 -19.73 -30.75
C VAL A 362 -39.89 -21.10 -31.23
N LYS A 363 -41.19 -21.37 -31.07
CA LYS A 363 -41.89 -22.47 -31.76
C LYS A 363 -42.19 -22.02 -33.18
N LEU A 364 -41.86 -22.86 -34.17
CA LEU A 364 -42.22 -22.68 -35.56
C LEU A 364 -43.40 -23.59 -35.92
N GLU A 365 -44.36 -23.03 -36.64
CA GLU A 365 -45.17 -23.80 -37.59
C GLU A 365 -44.53 -23.64 -38.98
N ASP A 366 -44.38 -24.76 -39.66
CA ASP A 366 -44.03 -24.96 -41.08
C ASP A 366 -42.64 -24.52 -41.59
N GLY A 367 -41.70 -25.47 -41.50
CA GLY A 367 -41.09 -26.03 -42.72
C GLY A 367 -39.88 -25.35 -43.37
N VAL A 368 -39.23 -24.33 -42.79
CA VAL A 368 -37.97 -23.78 -43.32
C VAL A 368 -36.92 -23.54 -42.21
N LEU A 369 -35.69 -24.00 -42.46
CA LEU A 369 -34.52 -23.85 -41.58
C LEU A 369 -33.76 -22.54 -41.90
N GLU A 370 -33.64 -21.61 -40.95
CA GLU A 370 -32.67 -20.50 -41.00
C GLU A 370 -31.93 -20.28 -39.66
N GLU A 371 -30.75 -19.64 -39.74
CA GLU A 371 -29.74 -19.45 -38.69
C GLU A 371 -30.28 -18.79 -37.39
N LYS A 372 -29.92 -19.35 -36.23
CA LYS A 372 -30.24 -18.76 -34.90
C LYS A 372 -29.29 -17.60 -34.56
N GLU A 373 -29.82 -16.39 -34.42
CA GLU A 373 -29.11 -15.23 -33.88
C GLU A 373 -29.06 -15.30 -32.34
N ILE A 374 -27.87 -15.48 -31.75
CA ILE A 374 -27.67 -15.45 -30.29
C ILE A 374 -27.30 -14.02 -29.88
N ALA A 375 -28.29 -13.23 -29.45
CA ALA A 375 -28.05 -11.90 -28.90
C ALA A 375 -27.62 -11.99 -27.42
N THR A 376 -26.37 -11.64 -27.11
CA THR A 376 -25.90 -11.54 -25.72
C THR A 376 -26.10 -10.10 -25.23
N LYS A 377 -27.00 -9.86 -24.28
CA LYS A 377 -27.15 -8.55 -23.62
C LYS A 377 -26.29 -8.53 -22.34
N THR A 378 -25.36 -7.59 -22.22
CA THR A 378 -24.59 -7.40 -20.98
C THR A 378 -25.16 -6.20 -20.22
N LYS A 379 -25.73 -6.43 -19.03
CA LYS A 379 -26.16 -5.35 -18.12
C LYS A 379 -24.99 -4.99 -17.19
N LYS A 380 -24.50 -3.75 -17.26
CA LYS A 380 -23.50 -3.22 -16.33
C LYS A 380 -24.19 -2.40 -15.26
N VAL A 381 -24.34 -2.93 -14.06
CA VAL A 381 -24.87 -2.17 -12.92
C VAL A 381 -23.73 -1.40 -12.27
N THR A 382 -23.65 -0.10 -12.54
CA THR A 382 -22.68 0.78 -11.86
C THR A 382 -23.40 1.48 -10.71
N LYS A 383 -23.14 1.07 -9.46
CA LYS A 383 -23.55 1.84 -8.27
C LYS A 383 -22.60 3.03 -8.11
N LYS A 384 -23.11 4.26 -8.22
CA LYS A 384 -22.34 5.48 -7.90
C LYS A 384 -22.58 5.88 -6.44
N ASN A 385 -21.54 6.42 -5.79
CA ASN A 385 -21.53 6.82 -4.38
C ASN A 385 -22.73 7.69 -3.96
N THR A 386 -23.13 7.47 -2.71
CA THR A 386 -24.15 8.16 -1.92
C THR A 386 -23.91 9.68 -1.91
N LYS A 387 -24.87 10.48 -2.37
CA LYS A 387 -24.99 11.88 -1.93
C LYS A 387 -25.90 11.90 -0.70
N ARG A 388 -25.48 12.59 0.35
CA ARG A 388 -26.34 12.92 1.50
C ARG A 388 -27.23 14.11 1.11
N ALA A 389 -28.54 13.99 1.33
CA ALA A 389 -29.42 15.15 1.40
C ALA A 389 -29.19 15.91 2.72
N ALA A 390 -29.63 17.16 2.80
CA ALA A 390 -29.38 18.06 3.93
C ALA A 390 -29.98 17.59 5.27
N ASP A 391 -30.83 16.55 5.26
CA ASP A 391 -31.52 15.95 6.41
C ASP A 391 -30.95 14.57 6.82
N GLY A 392 -29.86 14.12 6.20
CA GLY A 392 -29.16 12.90 6.61
C GLY A 392 -29.80 11.58 6.19
N THR A 393 -30.89 11.57 5.40
CA THR A 393 -31.41 10.32 4.82
C THR A 393 -30.59 9.88 3.58
N PRO A 394 -30.27 8.58 3.46
CA PRO A 394 -29.60 8.05 2.28
C PRO A 394 -30.60 7.90 1.12
N VAL A 395 -30.35 8.61 0.01
CA VAL A 395 -31.11 8.44 -1.25
C VAL A 395 -30.27 7.61 -2.23
N VAL A 396 -30.80 6.45 -2.65
CA VAL A 396 -30.16 5.58 -3.64
C VAL A 396 -30.70 5.92 -5.03
N ALA A 397 -29.87 6.57 -5.86
CA ALA A 397 -30.19 6.75 -7.28
C ALA A 397 -29.55 5.62 -8.11
N VAL A 398 -30.38 4.76 -8.71
CA VAL A 398 -29.94 3.69 -9.62
C VAL A 398 -30.04 4.19 -11.06
N LYS A 399 -28.89 4.28 -11.76
CA LYS A 399 -28.88 4.51 -13.22
C LYS A 399 -28.58 3.18 -13.92
N LYS A 400 -29.45 2.78 -14.85
CA LYS A 400 -29.30 1.57 -15.69
C LYS A 400 -28.79 2.00 -17.06
N GLU A 401 -27.62 1.52 -17.47
CA GLU A 401 -27.13 1.62 -18.85
C GLU A 401 -27.04 0.20 -19.44
N ALA A 402 -27.58 0.02 -20.64
CA ALA A 402 -27.59 -1.24 -21.36
C ALA A 402 -26.69 -1.13 -22.59
N MET A 403 -25.77 -2.09 -22.76
CA MET A 403 -24.95 -2.22 -23.97
C MET A 403 -25.29 -3.56 -24.62
N VAL A 404 -25.62 -3.54 -25.91
CA VAL A 404 -25.94 -4.73 -26.71
C VAL A 404 -24.79 -4.99 -27.67
N THR A 405 -24.20 -6.18 -27.62
CA THR A 405 -23.15 -6.60 -28.55
C THR A 405 -23.65 -7.81 -29.33
N ARG A 406 -23.74 -7.69 -30.66
CA ARG A 406 -24.12 -8.78 -31.58
C ARG A 406 -22.85 -9.46 -32.11
N ARG A 407 -22.84 -10.80 -32.18
CA ARG A 407 -21.75 -11.57 -32.80
C ARG A 407 -22.34 -12.65 -33.70
N SER A 408 -22.11 -12.56 -35.01
CA SER A 408 -22.46 -13.62 -35.96
C SER A 408 -21.35 -14.68 -36.02
N LYS A 409 -21.72 -15.96 -36.09
CA LYS A 409 -20.79 -17.07 -36.35
C LYS A 409 -20.92 -17.46 -37.82
N ARG A 410 -19.87 -17.27 -38.62
CA ARG A 410 -19.79 -17.84 -39.98
C ARG A 410 -19.15 -19.22 -39.90
N ARG A 411 -19.80 -20.24 -40.46
CA ARG A 411 -19.20 -21.59 -40.64
C ARG A 411 -18.48 -21.62 -41.99
N ARG A 412 -17.20 -22.00 -42.00
CA ARG A 412 -16.46 -22.33 -43.22
C ARG A 412 -17.02 -23.66 -43.76
N THR A 413 -17.50 -23.65 -45.00
CA THR A 413 -17.71 -24.85 -45.82
C THR A 413 -16.37 -25.38 -46.31
#